data_AF-A0A9D7D569-F1
#
_entry.id   AF-A0A9D7D569-F1
#
_cell.length_a   1.000
_cell.length_b   1.000
_cell.length_c   1.000
_cell.angle_alpha   90.00
_cell.angle_beta   90.00
_cell.angle_gamma   90.00
#
_symmetry.space_group_name_H-M   'P 1'
#
loop_
_entity.id
_entity.type
_entity.pdbx_description
1 polymer ?
#
loop_
_entity_poly.entity_id
_entity_poly.type
_entity_poly.pdbx_seq_one_letter_code
_entity_poly.pdbx_strand_id
1 'polypeptide(L)' 'MRAYQCRFRRGAERTVAWIEARGAKVGAWVDLETLDDGGLWEVEAVFDAPLEDRALKEMQRLNRNSLSSLMKNVV' A
#
# COMPACT_ATOMS: atom_id res chain seq x y z
N MET A 1 -11.46 2.15 -9.44
CA MET A 1 -10.01 1.92 -9.49
C MET A 1 -9.75 0.51 -8.93
N ARG A 2 -8.65 -0.13 -9.32
CA ARG A 2 -8.25 -1.46 -8.81
C ARG A 2 -6.92 -1.30 -8.09
N ALA A 3 -6.85 -1.80 -6.87
CA ALA A 3 -5.63 -1.86 -6.11
C ALA A 3 -5.17 -3.31 -5.97
N TYR A 4 -3.86 -3.50 -5.97
CA TYR A 4 -3.24 -4.80 -5.79
C TYR A 4 -2.35 -4.74 -4.56
N GLN A 5 -2.40 -5.80 -3.76
CA GLN A 5 -1.42 -5.98 -2.71
C GLN A 5 -0.10 -6.30 -3.37
N CYS A 6 0.93 -5.57 -2.99
CA CYS A 6 2.27 -5.78 -3.49
C CYS A 6 3.20 -5.95 -2.30
N ARG A 7 4.20 -6.81 -2.47
CA ARG A 7 5.36 -6.87 -1.58
C ARG A 7 6.44 -5.97 -2.16
N PHE A 8 6.99 -5.15 -1.31
CA PHE A 8 8.01 -4.17 -1.63
C PHE A 8 9.31 -4.52 -0.95
N ARG A 9 10.42 -4.18 -1.59
CA ARG A 9 11.77 -4.36 -1.06
C ARG A 9 12.59 -3.09 -1.21
N ARG A 10 13.36 -2.78 -0.17
CA ARG A 10 14.40 -1.73 -0.18
C ARG A 10 15.61 -2.23 0.61
N GLY A 11 16.66 -2.63 -0.10
CA GLY A 11 17.81 -3.29 0.53
C GLY A 11 17.39 -4.58 1.26
N ALA A 12 17.57 -4.62 2.59
CA ALA A 12 17.16 -5.73 3.44
C ALA A 12 15.70 -5.63 3.92
N GLU A 13 15.07 -4.46 3.80
CA GLU A 13 13.72 -4.19 4.28
C GLU A 13 12.67 -4.75 3.33
N ARG A 14 11.58 -5.26 3.90
CA ARG A 14 10.40 -5.72 3.17
C ARG A 14 9.13 -5.20 3.82
N THR A 15 8.21 -4.74 2.99
CA THR A 15 6.89 -4.28 3.44
C THR A 15 5.81 -4.73 2.47
N VAL A 16 4.55 -4.66 2.90
CA VAL A 16 3.39 -5.03 2.09
C VAL A 16 2.41 -3.87 2.12
N ALA A 17 2.04 -3.37 0.94
CA ALA A 17 1.09 -2.29 0.81
C ALA A 17 0.17 -2.50 -0.40
N TRP A 18 -0.96 -1.80 -0.40
CA TRP A 18 -1.88 -1.76 -1.52
C TRP A 18 -1.57 -0.54 -2.38
N ILE A 19 -1.31 -0.75 -3.66
CA ILE A 19 -1.07 0.34 -4.62
C ILE A 19 -1.99 0.20 -5.81
N GLU A 20 -2.17 1.30 -6.54
CA GLU A 20 -2.94 1.30 -7.78
C GLU A 20 -2.36 0.34 -8.82
N ALA A 21 -3.24 -0.25 -9.63
CA ALA A 21 -2.88 -1.15 -10.72
C ALA A 21 -1.76 -0.63 -11.63
N ARG A 22 -1.65 0.68 -11.81
CA ARG A 22 -0.60 1.32 -12.61
C ARG A 22 0.82 1.03 -12.09
N GLY A 23 0.99 0.97 -10.76
CA GLY A 23 2.28 0.70 -10.12
C GLY A 23 2.51 -0.76 -9.73
N ALA A 24 1.45 -1.58 -9.76
CA ALA A 24 1.47 -2.99 -9.37
C ALA A 24 2.13 -3.89 -10.42
N LYS A 25 3.43 -3.69 -10.66
CA LYS A 25 4.23 -4.46 -11.61
C LYS A 25 5.57 -4.83 -10.98
N VAL A 26 5.92 -6.11 -11.00
CA VAL A 26 7.22 -6.60 -10.49
C VAL A 26 8.38 -5.85 -11.16
N GLY A 27 9.35 -5.41 -10.35
CA GLY A 27 10.51 -4.61 -10.75
C GLY A 27 10.22 -3.11 -10.95
N ALA A 28 8.97 -2.66 -10.77
CA ALA A 28 8.67 -1.23 -10.73
C ALA A 28 9.18 -0.60 -9.44
N TRP A 29 9.61 0.65 -9.56
CA TRP A 29 10.00 1.48 -8.41
C TRP A 29 8.87 2.45 -8.12
N VAL A 30 8.37 2.43 -6.88
CA VAL A 30 7.28 3.30 -6.45
C VAL A 30 7.65 4.03 -5.17
N ASP A 31 7.13 5.24 -5.03
CA ASP A 31 7.15 5.95 -3.76
C ASP A 31 5.94 5.50 -2.93
N LEU A 32 6.20 5.09 -1.69
CA LEU A 32 5.16 4.71 -0.74
C LEU A 32 4.98 5.87 0.24
N GLU A 33 4.24 6.90 -0.20
CA GLU A 33 4.01 8.15 0.56
C GLU A 33 3.52 7.89 2.00
N THR A 34 2.85 6.76 2.26
CA THR A 34 2.33 6.39 3.58
C THR A 34 3.40 5.97 4.58
N LEU A 35 4.62 5.65 4.14
CA LEU A 35 5.69 5.18 5.02
C LEU A 35 6.62 6.30 5.49
N ASP A 36 6.52 7.51 4.92
CA ASP A 36 7.35 8.69 5.28
C ASP A 36 8.87 8.41 5.30
N ASP A 37 9.30 7.45 4.46
CA ASP A 37 10.65 6.91 4.44
C ASP A 37 11.57 7.58 3.40
N GLY A 38 11.04 8.55 2.63
CA GLY A 38 11.76 9.37 1.64
C GLY A 38 12.47 8.60 0.52
N GLY A 39 12.14 7.32 0.29
CA GLY A 39 12.88 6.45 -0.63
C GLY A 39 11.99 5.52 -1.45
N LEU A 40 12.44 5.25 -2.67
CA LEU A 40 11.73 4.37 -3.59
C LEU A 40 11.83 2.91 -3.16
N TRP A 41 10.73 2.20 -3.35
CA TRP A 41 10.60 0.78 -3.08
C TRP A 41 10.44 0.00 -4.39
N GLU A 42 11.17 -1.10 -4.51
CA GLU A 42 11.02 -2.02 -5.64
C GLU A 42 9.86 -2.99 -5.37
N VAL A 43 8.97 -3.17 -6.34
CA VAL A 43 7.93 -4.20 -6.28
C VAL A 43 8.56 -5.58 -6.47
N GLU A 44 8.69 -6.34 -5.38
CA GLU A 44 9.23 -7.71 -5.38
C GLU A 44 8.17 -8.73 -5.84
N ALA A 45 6.90 -8.52 -5.46
CA ALA A 45 5.78 -9.38 -5.86
C ALA A 45 4.46 -8.62 -5.95
N VAL A 46 3.59 -9.03 -6.87
CA VAL A 46 2.21 -8.56 -7.00
C VAL A 46 1.30 -9.76 -6.73
N PHE A 47 0.34 -9.63 -5.82
CA PHE A 47 -0.59 -10.71 -5.49
C PHE A 47 -1.85 -10.66 -6.37
N ASP A 48 -2.28 -11.82 -6.87
CA ASP A 48 -3.37 -11.98 -7.86
C ASP A 48 -4.79 -11.75 -7.33
N ALA A 49 -4.95 -11.33 -6.08
CA ALA A 49 -6.25 -11.01 -5.48
C ALA A 49 -6.48 -9.48 -5.49
N PRO A 50 -6.93 -8.89 -6.60
CA PRO A 50 -7.27 -7.46 -6.63
C PRO A 50 -8.45 -7.21 -5.70
N LEU A 51 -8.32 -6.22 -4.83
CA LEU A 51 -9.45 -5.70 -4.08
C LEU A 51 -10.07 -4.54 -4.88
N GLU A 52 -11.39 -4.57 -5.03
CA GLU A 52 -12.14 -3.42 -5.53
C GLU A 52 -12.12 -2.28 -4.50
N ASP A 53 -12.11 -1.03 -4.96
CA ASP A 53 -12.03 0.17 -4.12
C ASP A 53 -12.97 0.17 -2.92
N ARG A 54 -14.18 -0.39 -3.08
CA ARG A 54 -15.18 -0.45 -2.02
C ARG A 54 -14.72 -1.35 -0.87
N ALA A 55 -14.14 -2.50 -1.20
CA ALA A 55 -13.63 -3.44 -0.22
C ALA A 55 -12.30 -2.96 0.40
N LEU A 56 -11.46 -2.23 -0.36
CA LEU A 56 -10.27 -1.56 0.19
C LEU A 56 -10.66 -0.48 1.21
N LYS A 57 -11.63 0.38 0.87
CA LYS A 57 -12.16 1.40 1.78
C LYS A 57 -12.81 0.79 3.02
N GLU A 58 -13.56 -0.29 2.88
CA GLU A 58 -14.14 -1.02 4.02
C GLU A 58 -13.06 -1.65 4.89
N MET A 59 -12.02 -2.28 4.32
CA MET A 59 -10.91 -2.84 5.07
C MET A 59 -10.12 -1.75 5.81
N GLN A 60 -9.85 -0.61 5.17
CA GLN A 60 -9.22 0.55 5.81
C GLN A 60 -10.12 1.17 6.89
N ARG A 61 -11.45 1.15 6.72
CA ARG A 61 -12.42 1.58 7.73
C ARG A 61 -12.44 0.64 8.93
N LEU A 62 -12.39 -0.67 8.70
CA LEU A 62 -12.37 -1.70 9.75
C LEU A 62 -11.03 -1.71 10.50
N ASN A 63 -9.90 -1.59 9.80
CA ASN A 63 -8.57 -1.47 10.42
C ASN A 63 -8.39 -0.17 11.21
N ARG A 64 -9.04 0.93 10.81
CA ARG A 64 -9.05 2.18 11.60
C ARG A 64 -9.64 2.02 13.01
N ASN A 65 -10.49 1.03 13.25
CA ASN A 65 -11.02 0.73 14.58
C ASN A 65 -10.13 -0.23 15.39
N SER A 66 -9.15 -0.90 14.78
CA SER A 66 -8.16 -1.74 15.48
C SER A 66 -6.81 -1.06 15.70
N LEU A 67 -6.54 0.03 14.99
CA LEU A 67 -5.35 0.86 15.18
C LEU A 67 -5.78 2.29 15.48
N SER A 68 -5.83 2.63 16.75
CA SER A 68 -5.89 4.02 17.19
C SER A 68 -4.80 4.83 16.47
N SER A 69 -5.26 5.86 15.74
CA SER A 69 -4.51 7.03 15.26
C SER A 69 -3.82 6.96 13.89
N LEU A 70 -4.60 7.04 12.79
CA LEU A 70 -4.13 7.63 11.51
C LEU A 70 -5.21 8.50 10.86
N MET A 71 -5.72 9.48 11.62
CA MET A 71 -6.39 10.66 11.06
C MET A 71 -6.50 11.71 12.16
N LYS A 72 -5.52 12.61 12.23
CA LYS A 72 -5.76 13.94 12.82
C LYS A 72 -6.18 14.85 11.68
N ASN A 73 -7.43 15.32 11.75
CA ASN A 73 -7.89 16.49 11.02
C ASN A 73 -6.87 17.62 11.21
N VAL A 74 -6.38 18.17 10.12
CA VAL A 74 -5.74 19.48 10.12
C VAL A 74 -6.82 20.50 9.74
N VAL A 75 -7.18 21.32 10.74
CA VAL A 75 -7.63 22.71 10.56
C VAL A 75 -6.38 23.56 10.37
#